data_AF-A0A359LM59-F1
#
_entry.id   AF-A0A359LM59-F1
#
_cell.length_a   1.000
_cell.length_b   1.000
_cell.length_c   1.000
_cell.angle_alpha   90.00
_cell.angle_beta   90.00
_cell.angle_gamma   90.00
#
_symmetry.space_group_name_H-M   'P 1'
#
loop_
_entity.id
_entity.type
_entity.pdbx_description
1 polymer ?
#
loop_
_entity_poly.entity_id
_entity_poly.type
_entity_poly.pdbx_seq_one_letter_code
_entity_poly.pdbx_strand_id
1 'polypeptide(L)' 'EFGRMPISQRMDGRDHNPDGFFVWLAGAGVKGGTIIGATDQYGYRAVENKKSVYDLHATIL' A
#
# COMPACT_ATOMS: atom_id res chain seq x y z
N GLU A 1 1.27 -8.31 1.63
CA GLU A 1 0.07 -8.02 2.45
C GLU A 1 -0.97 -7.35 1.58
N PHE A 2 -2.22 -7.80 1.62
CA PHE A 2 -3.34 -7.05 1.04
C PHE A 2 -3.61 -5.82 1.92
N GLY A 3 -3.95 -4.67 1.35
CA GLY A 3 -4.21 -3.49 2.18
C GLY A 3 -5.41 -3.65 3.10
N ARG A 4 -5.61 -2.69 4.00
CA ARG A 4 -6.72 -2.68 4.96
C ARG A 4 -7.58 -1.44 4.79
N MET A 5 -8.89 -1.63 4.65
CA MET A 5 -9.88 -0.55 4.54
C MET A 5 -9.97 0.21 5.85
N PRO A 6 -10.17 1.52 5.89
CA PRO A 6 -10.40 2.27 7.14
C PRO A 6 -11.73 1.92 7.84
N ILE A 7 -12.49 0.96 7.29
CA ILE A 7 -13.82 0.54 7.72
C ILE A 7 -13.87 -0.98 7.87
N SER A 8 -14.90 -1.44 8.57
CA SER A 8 -15.28 -2.86 8.66
C SER A 8 -16.77 -3.01 8.41
N GLN A 9 -17.16 -4.00 7.61
CA GLN A 9 -18.56 -4.33 7.33
C GLN A 9 -19.23 -5.18 8.41
N ARG A 10 -18.48 -5.77 9.36
CA ARG A 10 -19.03 -6.70 10.36
C ARG A 10 -18.60 -6.35 11.78
N MET A 11 -17.45 -6.89 12.17
CA MET A 11 -16.94 -6.85 13.55
C MET A 11 -15.73 -5.92 13.64
N ASP A 12 -15.09 -5.95 14.80
CA ASP A 12 -13.87 -5.25 15.13
C ASP A 12 -12.76 -5.52 14.10
N GLY A 13 -12.03 -4.48 13.70
CA GLY A 13 -10.93 -4.58 12.74
C GLY A 13 -11.16 -3.78 11.46
N ARG A 14 -10.59 -4.27 10.36
CA ARG A 14 -10.55 -3.59 9.04
C ARG A 14 -10.71 -4.61 7.91
N ASP A 15 -11.56 -4.29 6.94
CA ASP A 15 -11.76 -5.13 5.76
C ASP A 15 -10.52 -5.16 4.84
N HIS A 16 -10.47 -6.12 3.92
CA HIS A 16 -9.44 -6.15 2.88
C HIS A 16 -9.64 -4.99 1.89
N ASN A 17 -8.55 -4.31 1.55
CA ASN A 17 -8.52 -3.20 0.61
C ASN A 17 -7.97 -3.65 -0.75
N PRO A 18 -8.82 -3.79 -1.79
CA PRO A 18 -8.37 -4.08 -3.15
C PRO A 18 -7.80 -2.84 -3.86
N ASP A 19 -8.10 -1.62 -3.37
CA ASP A 19 -7.82 -0.35 -4.04
C ASP A 19 -6.55 0.35 -3.53
N GLY A 20 -5.90 -0.20 -2.51
CA GLY A 20 -4.67 0.35 -1.95
C GLY A 20 -4.00 -0.60 -0.97
N PHE A 21 -2.67 -0.60 -0.94
CA PHE A 21 -1.86 -1.37 0.00
C PHE A 21 -0.60 -0.58 0.37
N PHE A 22 0.09 -1.01 1.41
CA PHE A 22 1.30 -0.35 1.91
C PHE A 22 2.40 -1.39 2.16
N VAL A 23 3.63 -1.06 1.79
CA VAL A 23 4.81 -1.92 1.94
C VAL A 23 5.99 -1.08 2.40
N TRP A 24 6.76 -1.63 3.34
CA TRP A 24 8.09 -1.13 3.68
C TRP A 24 9.14 -1.87 2.86
N LEU A 25 10.11 -1.13 2.32
CA LEU A 25 11.30 -1.67 1.67
C LEU A 25 12.55 -1.23 2.41
N ALA A 26 13.51 -2.14 2.54
CA ALA A 26 14.81 -1.90 3.17
C ALA A 26 15.88 -2.79 2.51
N GLY A 27 17.16 -2.40 2.63
CA GLY A 27 18.27 -3.10 1.97
C GLY A 27 18.42 -2.74 0.49
N ALA A 28 19.24 -3.50 -0.25
CA ALA A 28 19.45 -3.37 -1.71
C ALA A 28 19.68 -1.93 -2.24
N GLY A 29 20.28 -1.05 -1.44
CA GLY A 29 20.50 0.35 -1.80
C GLY A 29 19.26 1.26 -1.74
N VAL A 30 18.13 0.79 -1.20
CA VAL A 30 16.93 1.60 -0.98
C VAL A 30 17.27 2.81 -0.11
N LYS A 31 16.99 4.01 -0.62
CA LYS A 31 17.21 5.26 0.09
C LYS A 31 16.16 5.42 1.20
N GLY A 32 16.61 5.36 2.45
CA GLY A 32 15.76 5.58 3.63
C GLY A 32 15.07 6.95 3.62
N GLY A 33 13.87 7.02 4.21
CA GLY A 33 13.05 8.24 4.24
C GLY A 33 12.35 8.58 2.93
N THR A 34 12.48 7.74 1.89
CA THR A 34 11.76 7.91 0.63
C THR A 34 10.33 7.41 0.77
N ILE A 35 9.36 8.23 0.37
CA ILE A 35 7.94 7.89 0.30
C ILE A 35 7.54 7.94 -1.17
N ILE A 36 6.91 6.87 -1.68
CA ILE A 36 6.42 6.80 -3.06
C ILE A 36 4.93 6.50 -3.02
N GLY A 37 4.16 7.43 -3.56
CA GLY A 37 2.71 7.34 -3.63
C GLY A 37 1.99 7.70 -2.34
N ALA A 38 0.67 7.77 -2.47
CA ALA A 38 -0.22 8.18 -1.40
C ALA A 38 -1.61 7.60 -1.62
N THR A 39 -2.39 7.50 -0.54
CA THR A 39 -3.81 7.21 -0.59
C THR A 39 -4.62 8.49 -0.43
N ASP A 40 -5.93 8.44 -0.70
CA ASP A 40 -6.81 9.55 -0.37
C ASP A 40 -6.80 9.87 1.14
N GLN A 41 -7.42 10.98 1.51
CA GLN A 41 -7.46 11.46 2.91
C GLN A 41 -8.09 10.47 3.91
N TYR A 42 -8.79 9.44 3.43
CA TYR A 42 -9.42 8.41 4.24
C TYR A 42 -8.60 7.11 4.29
N GLY A 43 -7.56 6.99 3.45
CA GLY A 43 -6.81 5.75 3.29
C GLY A 43 -7.58 4.67 2.51
N TYR A 44 -8.52 5.08 1.65
CA TYR A 44 -9.42 4.15 0.94
C TYR A 44 -8.83 3.65 -0.37
N ARG A 45 -8.32 4.56 -1.22
CA ARG A 45 -7.72 4.19 -2.51
C ARG A 45 -6.37 4.86 -2.74
N ALA A 46 -5.48 4.22 -3.50
CA ALA A 46 -4.26 4.86 -3.99
C ALA A 46 -4.62 5.99 -4.97
N VAL A 47 -4.02 7.18 -4.78
CA VAL A 47 -4.29 8.37 -5.59
C VAL A 47 -3.03 8.93 -6.26
N GLU A 48 -1.85 8.69 -5.70
CA GLU A 48 -0.58 9.18 -6.23
C GLU A 48 0.38 8.03 -6.54
N ASN A 49 1.14 8.12 -7.65
CA ASN A 49 2.15 7.15 -8.05
C ASN A 49 1.69 5.68 -7.94
N LYS A 50 0.49 5.39 -8.45
CA LYS A 50 -0.17 4.09 -8.30
C LYS A 50 0.69 2.98 -8.91
N LYS A 51 0.94 1.95 -8.12
CA LYS A 51 1.66 0.74 -8.52
C LYS A 51 0.85 -0.49 -8.16
N SER A 52 0.94 -1.49 -9.02
CA SER A 52 0.39 -2.82 -8.80
C SER A 52 1.37 -3.69 -8.02
N VAL A 53 0.91 -4.85 -7.58
CA VAL A 53 1.77 -5.88 -6.98
C VAL A 53 2.81 -6.38 -8.00
N TYR A 54 2.50 -6.36 -9.31
CA TYR A 54 3.45 -6.75 -10.35
C TYR A 54 4.64 -5.79 -10.44
N ASP A 55 4.39 -4.49 -10.34
CA ASP A 55 5.45 -3.47 -10.34
C ASP A 55 6.39 -3.64 -9.14
N LEU A 56 5.84 -3.98 -7.96
CA LEU A 56 6.62 -4.26 -6.77
C LEU A 56 7.52 -5.49 -6.96
N HIS A 57 6.98 -6.58 -7.51
CA HIS A 57 7.78 -7.79 -7.77
C HIS A 57 8.88 -7.52 -8.80
N ALA A 58 8.59 -6.76 -9.86
CA ALA A 58 9.58 -6.37 -10.86
C ALA A 58 10.71 -5.49 -10.30
N THR A 59 10.52 -4.88 -9.12
CA THR A 59 11.54 -4.07 -8.43
C THR A 59 12.43 -4.90 -7.51
N ILE A 60 11.91 -6.00 -6.96
CA ILE A 60 12.61 -6.82 -5.95
C ILE A 60 13.34 -8.02 -6.59
N LEU A 61 12.91 -8.44 -7.80
CA LEU A 61 13.52 -9.53 -8.57
C LEU A 61 14.71 -9.06 -9.42
#